data_AF-A0AAW0KUU0-F1
#
_entry.id   AF-A0AAW0KUU0-F1
#
_cell.length_a   1.000
_cell.length_b   1.000
_cell.length_c   1.000
_cell.angle_alpha   90.00
_cell.angle_beta   90.00
_cell.angle_gamma   90.00
#
_symmetry.space_group_name_H-M   'P 1'
#
loop_
_entity.id
_entity.type
_entity.pdbx_description
1 polymer ?
#
loop_
_entity_poly.entity_id
_entity_poly.type
_entity_poly.pdbx_seq_one_letter_code
_entity_poly.pdbx_strand_id
1 'polypeptide(L)'
;MEHLWNISTKVLCKDTTDHESLIDWTTPTLRAGIITQLAAIGLVRSQQLQNLDINSVIEKTERREKIVAISNKQAFDPTKGLNEIKVYMAYLEQYKKVSKDDRIGYYDRYKNVIDTSNIDLVKHKKILTLYWEEMVDQAEKRPQTVGASLRTRSLFGEQITEG
;
A
#
# COMPACT_ATOMS: atom_id res chain seq x y z
N MET A 1 -27.83 -54.93 3.06
CA MET A 1 -27.79 -53.66 3.77
C MET A 1 -26.32 -53.33 3.99
N GLU A 2 -25.76 -52.37 3.23
CA GLU A 2 -25.75 -50.96 3.65
C GLU A 2 -24.73 -50.78 4.81
N HIS A 3 -23.70 -49.94 4.79
CA HIS A 3 -23.33 -48.79 3.97
C HIS A 3 -21.83 -48.49 4.14
N LEU A 4 -21.29 -47.73 3.19
CA LEU A 4 -20.18 -46.78 3.38
C LEU A 4 -20.51 -45.77 4.51
N TRP A 5 -19.57 -44.87 4.82
CA TRP A 5 -19.59 -43.81 5.86
C TRP A 5 -18.85 -44.21 7.15
N ASN A 6 -18.05 -43.38 7.80
CA ASN A 6 -18.07 -41.92 7.83
C ASN A 6 -16.71 -41.37 8.32
N ILE A 7 -16.14 -40.44 7.57
CA ILE A 7 -15.11 -39.52 8.06
C ILE A 7 -15.82 -38.55 9.00
N SER A 8 -15.50 -38.56 10.30
CA SER A 8 -16.02 -37.54 11.24
C SER A 8 -15.07 -37.31 12.41
N THR A 9 -14.27 -36.25 12.24
CA THR A 9 -14.01 -35.17 13.20
C THR A 9 -14.11 -35.45 14.71
N LYS A 10 -12.94 -35.37 15.36
CA LYS A 10 -12.76 -34.66 16.63
C LYS A 10 -11.49 -33.83 16.49
N VAL A 11 -11.55 -32.63 15.91
CA VAL A 11 -11.69 -31.36 16.65
C VAL A 11 -11.22 -31.50 18.10
N LEU A 12 -9.96 -31.18 18.34
CA LEU A 12 -9.56 -30.56 19.59
C LEU A 12 -8.86 -29.25 19.26
N CYS A 13 -9.67 -28.20 19.16
CA CYS A 13 -9.24 -26.83 19.23
C CYS A 13 -8.81 -26.55 20.68
N LYS A 14 -7.60 -26.05 20.89
CA LYS A 14 -7.21 -25.28 22.09
C LYS A 14 -6.14 -24.23 21.71
N ASP A 15 -6.65 -23.06 21.37
CA ASP A 15 -6.27 -21.70 21.79
C ASP A 15 -4.82 -21.37 22.16
N THR A 16 -4.28 -20.49 21.31
CA THR A 16 -3.62 -19.21 21.65
C THR A 16 -2.77 -19.17 22.91
N THR A 17 -1.46 -19.20 22.69
CA THR A 17 -0.60 -18.24 23.39
C THR A 17 0.01 -17.35 22.32
N ASP A 18 -0.23 -16.06 22.49
CA ASP A 18 0.22 -14.97 21.66
C ASP A 18 1.74 -14.96 21.52
N HIS A 19 2.23 -15.70 20.54
CA HIS A 19 3.41 -15.28 19.82
C HIS A 19 2.90 -14.73 18.50
N GLU A 20 2.83 -13.40 18.44
CA GLU A 20 3.03 -12.62 17.22
C GLU A 20 3.69 -13.53 16.18
N SER A 21 2.93 -13.90 15.15
CA SER A 21 3.51 -14.58 14.00
C SER A 21 4.43 -13.54 13.36
N LEU A 22 5.65 -13.48 13.89
CA LEU A 22 6.82 -12.98 13.24
C LEU A 22 6.85 -13.79 11.96
N ILE A 23 6.26 -13.22 10.92
CA ILE A 23 6.40 -13.71 9.56
C ILE A 23 7.89 -13.76 9.37
N ASP A 24 8.42 -14.98 9.43
CA ASP A 24 9.81 -15.27 9.25
C ASP A 24 10.16 -14.78 7.85
N TRP A 25 10.79 -13.60 7.79
CA TRP A 25 11.25 -12.96 6.57
C TRP A 25 12.50 -13.69 6.04
N THR A 26 12.41 -15.00 5.88
CA THR A 26 13.35 -15.75 5.06
C THR A 26 13.13 -15.31 3.60
N THR A 27 13.85 -14.24 3.27
CA THR A 27 14.12 -13.67 1.94
C THR A 27 14.24 -14.72 0.82
N PRO A 28 14.76 -15.94 1.05
CA PRO A 28 14.71 -17.01 0.04
C PRO A 28 13.31 -17.39 -0.47
N THR A 29 12.24 -17.34 0.33
CA THR A 29 10.92 -17.89 -0.08
C THR A 29 10.19 -17.01 -1.10
N LEU A 30 10.12 -15.70 -0.86
CA LEU A 30 9.49 -14.74 -1.79
C LEU A 30 10.28 -14.65 -3.10
N ARG A 31 11.61 -14.55 -3.00
CA ARG A 31 12.49 -14.47 -4.16
C ARG A 31 12.46 -15.75 -4.99
N ALA A 32 12.47 -16.93 -4.35
CA ALA A 32 12.31 -18.20 -5.04
C ALA A 32 10.95 -18.28 -5.75
N GLY A 33 9.86 -17.86 -5.10
CA GLY A 33 8.53 -17.80 -5.72
C GLY A 33 8.50 -16.92 -6.99
N ILE A 34 9.11 -15.74 -6.93
CA ILE A 34 9.24 -14.85 -8.10
C ILE A 34 10.04 -15.55 -9.21
N ILE A 35 11.19 -16.16 -8.90
CA ILE A 35 12.02 -16.87 -9.88
C ILE A 35 11.24 -18.04 -10.51
N THR A 36 10.48 -18.81 -9.73
CA THR A 36 9.65 -19.91 -10.22
C THR A 36 8.58 -19.41 -11.20
N GLN A 37 7.91 -18.30 -10.88
CA GLN A 37 6.91 -17.70 -11.77
C GLN A 37 7.57 -17.17 -13.06
N LEU A 38 8.72 -16.49 -12.95
CA LEU A 38 9.49 -16.02 -14.10
C LEU A 38 9.97 -17.18 -15.00
N ALA A 39 10.30 -18.34 -14.41
CA ALA A 39 10.66 -19.54 -15.14
C ALA A 39 9.44 -20.18 -15.84
N ALA A 40 8.29 -20.21 -15.18
CA ALA A 40 7.05 -20.75 -15.73
C ALA A 40 6.56 -19.98 -16.95
N ILE A 41 6.74 -18.64 -16.98
CA ILE A 41 6.42 -17.80 -18.14
C ILE A 41 7.51 -17.80 -19.22
N GLY A 42 8.56 -18.61 -19.06
CA GLY A 42 9.65 -18.75 -20.04
C GLY A 42 10.69 -17.63 -20.01
N LEU A 43 10.59 -16.65 -19.10
CA LEU A 43 11.48 -15.48 -19.06
C LEU A 43 12.90 -15.83 -18.60
N VAL A 44 13.07 -16.88 -17.79
CA VAL A 44 14.36 -17.34 -17.26
C VAL A 44 15.14 -18.23 -18.24
N ARG A 45 14.50 -18.74 -19.31
CA ARG A 45 15.10 -19.74 -20.22
C ARG A 45 15.56 -19.20 -21.58
N SER A 46 15.22 -17.96 -21.95
CA SER A 46 15.54 -17.43 -23.28
C SER A 46 16.89 -16.73 -23.30
N GLN A 47 17.82 -17.25 -24.11
CA GLN A 47 19.10 -16.59 -24.48
C GLN A 47 18.88 -15.21 -25.12
N GLN A 48 17.66 -14.87 -25.52
CA GLN A 48 17.27 -13.63 -26.17
C GLN A 48 17.20 -12.43 -25.21
N LEU A 49 17.37 -12.65 -23.90
CA LEU A 49 17.21 -11.64 -22.85
C LEU A 49 18.53 -11.24 -22.16
N GLN A 50 19.66 -11.24 -22.86
CA GLN A 50 20.89 -10.63 -22.33
C GLN A 50 20.81 -9.09 -22.20
N ASN A 51 19.68 -8.47 -22.58
CA ASN A 51 19.47 -7.02 -22.54
C ASN A 51 18.59 -6.56 -21.35
N LEU A 52 17.82 -7.44 -20.71
CA LEU A 52 17.02 -7.09 -19.53
C LEU A 52 17.71 -7.66 -18.29
N ASP A 53 18.12 -6.80 -17.37
CA ASP A 53 18.67 -7.23 -16.09
C ASP A 53 17.60 -7.94 -15.25
N ILE A 54 17.57 -9.27 -15.32
CA ILE A 54 16.62 -10.14 -14.61
C ILE A 54 16.69 -9.90 -13.10
N ASN A 55 17.87 -9.59 -12.55
CA ASN A 55 17.99 -9.26 -11.14
C ASN A 55 17.24 -7.96 -10.80
N SER A 56 17.35 -6.92 -11.64
CA SER A 56 16.55 -5.70 -11.50
C SER A 56 15.05 -5.98 -11.51
N VAL A 57 14.58 -6.92 -12.34
CA VAL A 57 13.17 -7.32 -12.39
C VAL A 57 12.76 -8.01 -11.09
N ILE A 58 13.54 -8.99 -10.62
CA ILE A 58 13.29 -9.70 -9.37
C ILE A 58 13.23 -8.72 -8.20
N GLU A 59 14.19 -7.79 -8.09
CA GLU A 59 14.23 -6.78 -7.03
C GLU A 59 13.03 -5.82 -7.08
N LYS A 60 12.61 -5.40 -8.27
CA LYS A 60 11.42 -4.53 -8.45
C LYS A 60 10.13 -5.25 -8.06
N THR A 61 10.00 -6.52 -8.41
CA THR A 61 8.84 -7.34 -8.05
C THR A 61 8.81 -7.58 -6.54
N GLU A 62 9.94 -8.01 -5.96
CA GLU A 62 10.05 -8.23 -4.52
C GLU A 62 9.72 -6.96 -3.71
N ARG A 63 10.23 -5.80 -4.16
CA ARG A 63 9.90 -4.47 -3.60
C ARG A 63 8.39 -4.22 -3.58
N ARG A 64 7.71 -4.46 -4.70
CA ARG A 64 6.26 -4.24 -4.82
C ARG A 64 5.47 -5.16 -3.90
N GLU A 65 5.78 -6.45 -3.89
CA GLU A 65 5.12 -7.44 -3.04
C GLU A 65 5.22 -7.09 -1.56
N LYS A 66 6.40 -6.68 -1.09
CA LYS A 66 6.61 -6.25 0.31
C LYS A 66 5.76 -5.03 0.65
N ILE A 67 5.75 -4.02 -0.21
CA ILE A 67 4.97 -2.79 -0.04
C ILE A 67 3.46 -3.11 0.02
N VAL A 68 2.98 -3.95 -0.92
CA VAL A 68 1.58 -4.37 -0.98
C VAL A 68 1.18 -5.13 0.28
N ALA A 69 1.98 -6.11 0.70
CA ALA A 69 1.74 -6.89 1.91
C ALA A 69 1.65 -6.03 3.17
N ILE A 70 2.53 -5.04 3.33
CA ILE A 70 2.49 -4.11 4.47
C ILE A 70 1.24 -3.23 4.41
N SER A 71 0.92 -2.70 3.23
CA SER A 71 -0.25 -1.82 3.04
C SER A 71 -1.59 -2.55 3.24
N ASN A 72 -1.65 -3.85 2.96
CA ASN A 72 -2.88 -4.64 3.04
C ASN A 72 -3.20 -5.11 4.46
N LYS A 73 -2.21 -5.20 5.35
CA LYS A 73 -2.45 -5.54 6.77
C LYS A 73 -3.13 -4.44 7.55
N GLN A 74 -3.10 -3.20 7.07
CA GLN A 74 -3.64 -2.05 7.78
C GLN A 74 -5.02 -1.69 7.23
N ALA A 75 -6.05 -1.90 8.05
CA ALA A 75 -7.41 -1.50 7.73
C ALA A 75 -7.53 0.03 7.78
N PHE A 76 -8.31 0.59 6.85
CA PHE A 76 -8.73 1.98 6.91
C PHE A 76 -9.88 2.12 7.88
N ASP A 77 -9.79 3.11 8.77
CA ASP A 77 -10.86 3.46 9.69
C ASP A 77 -11.49 4.77 9.20
N PRO A 78 -12.73 4.76 8.72
CA PRO A 78 -13.42 5.95 8.21
C PRO A 78 -13.78 6.94 9.34
N THR A 79 -13.68 6.55 10.61
CA THR A 79 -13.91 7.43 11.76
C THR A 79 -12.70 8.27 12.12
N LYS A 80 -11.56 8.07 11.43
CA LYS A 80 -10.36 8.89 11.61
C LYS A 80 -10.70 10.36 11.48
N GLY A 81 -10.44 11.09 12.56
CA GLY A 81 -10.71 12.52 12.61
C GLY A 81 -9.86 13.28 11.59
N LEU A 82 -10.36 14.44 11.14
CA LEU A 82 -9.67 15.35 10.23
C LEU A 82 -8.22 15.69 10.67
N ASN A 83 -7.95 15.64 11.98
CA ASN A 83 -6.61 15.85 12.52
C ASN A 83 -5.61 14.77 12.08
N GLU A 84 -6.01 13.50 12.05
CA GLU A 84 -5.13 12.43 11.56
C GLU A 84 -4.87 12.57 10.06
N ILE A 85 -5.91 12.94 9.30
CA ILE A 85 -5.77 13.23 7.86
C ILE A 85 -4.77 14.36 7.63
N LYS A 86 -4.80 15.42 8.45
CA LYS A 86 -3.81 16.51 8.40
C LYS A 86 -2.39 16.03 8.72
N VAL A 87 -2.23 15.15 9.71
CA VAL A 87 -0.92 14.54 10.00
C VAL A 87 -0.40 13.78 8.78
N TYR A 88 -1.26 13.01 8.10
CA TYR A 88 -0.86 12.27 6.91
C TYR A 88 -0.47 13.18 5.74
N MET A 89 -1.18 14.30 5.54
CA MET A 89 -0.81 15.30 4.54
C MET A 89 0.52 15.98 4.87
N ALA A 90 0.74 16.36 6.13
CA ALA A 90 1.99 16.97 6.59
C ALA A 90 3.18 16.02 6.39
N TYR A 91 2.99 14.71 6.60
CA TYR A 91 4.01 13.72 6.28
C TYR A 91 4.38 13.71 4.79
N LEU A 92 3.40 13.79 3.88
CA LEU A 92 3.66 13.87 2.43
C LEU A 92 4.45 15.12 2.06
N GLU A 93 4.14 16.26 2.67
CA GLU A 93 4.85 17.52 2.47
C GLU A 93 6.29 17.44 2.98
N GLN A 94 6.48 16.89 4.18
CA GLN A 94 7.81 16.66 4.75
C GLN A 94 8.63 15.71 3.89
N TYR A 95 8.04 14.61 3.43
CA TYR A 95 8.70 13.65 2.54
C TYR A 95 9.16 14.33 1.25
N LYS A 96 8.31 15.17 0.63
CA LYS A 96 8.69 15.96 -0.55
C LYS A 96 9.85 16.91 -0.27
N LYS A 97 9.83 17.58 0.88
CA LYS A 97 10.89 18.51 1.30
C LYS A 97 12.23 17.79 1.49
N VAL A 98 12.25 16.73 2.29
CA VAL A 98 13.46 15.91 2.53
C VAL A 98 14.02 15.39 1.22
N SER A 99 13.17 14.87 0.34
CA SER A 99 13.60 14.39 -0.97
C SER A 99 14.25 15.46 -1.85
N LYS A 100 13.79 16.72 -1.73
CA LYS A 100 14.36 17.87 -2.43
C LYS A 100 15.69 18.28 -1.81
N ASP A 101 15.77 18.30 -0.48
CA ASP A 101 16.99 18.65 0.27
C ASP A 101 18.12 17.66 -0.04
N ASP A 102 17.79 16.38 -0.23
CA ASP A 102 18.73 15.34 -0.66
C ASP A 102 19.11 15.42 -2.15
N ARG A 103 18.52 16.34 -2.92
CA ARG A 103 18.69 16.48 -4.38
C ARG A 103 18.31 15.23 -5.20
N ILE A 104 17.50 14.34 -4.63
CA ILE A 104 17.01 13.13 -5.30
C ILE A 104 15.69 13.43 -6.01
N GLY A 105 14.85 14.30 -5.44
CA GLY A 105 13.47 14.51 -5.88
C GLY A 105 12.52 13.42 -5.36
N TYR A 106 11.30 13.81 -4.98
CA TYR A 106 10.38 12.93 -4.26
C TYR A 106 9.95 11.70 -5.07
N TYR A 107 9.81 11.86 -6.38
CA TYR A 107 9.40 10.78 -7.28
C TYR A 107 10.50 9.73 -7.41
N ASP A 108 11.74 10.15 -7.65
CA ASP A 108 12.87 9.24 -7.81
C ASP A 108 13.23 8.56 -6.49
N ARG A 109 13.09 9.26 -5.36
CA ARG A 109 13.25 8.66 -4.01
C ARG A 109 12.23 7.55 -3.76
N TYR A 110 10.97 7.79 -4.13
CA TYR A 110 9.91 6.78 -4.04
C TYR A 110 10.18 5.58 -4.97
N LYS A 111 10.69 5.85 -6.17
CA LYS A 111 10.92 4.83 -7.20
C LYS A 111 12.13 3.94 -6.89
N ASN A 112 13.19 4.50 -6.31
CA ASN A 112 14.50 3.86 -6.30
C ASN A 112 14.96 3.39 -4.90
N VAL A 113 14.45 3.96 -3.81
CA VAL A 113 14.89 3.65 -2.44
C VAL A 113 13.90 2.68 -1.77
N ILE A 114 14.38 1.74 -0.95
CA ILE A 114 13.52 1.00 -0.01
C ILE A 114 13.98 1.39 1.38
N ASP A 115 13.33 2.41 1.94
CA ASP A 115 13.51 2.80 3.32
C ASP A 115 12.17 2.78 4.05
N THR A 116 12.24 2.91 5.36
CA THR A 116 11.05 3.01 6.22
C THR A 116 10.14 4.16 5.80
N SER A 117 10.72 5.25 5.30
CA SER A 117 9.97 6.42 4.84
C SER A 117 9.07 6.12 3.64
N ASN A 118 9.50 5.25 2.72
CA ASN A 118 8.71 4.78 1.59
C ASN A 118 7.59 3.82 2.01
N ILE A 119 7.83 2.97 2.99
CA ILE A 119 6.79 2.10 3.56
C ILE A 119 5.69 2.96 4.18
N ASP A 120 6.06 3.95 4.99
CA ASP A 120 5.10 4.84 5.63
C ASP A 120 4.41 5.75 4.62
N LEU A 121 5.11 6.25 3.61
CA LEU A 121 4.53 7.00 2.49
C LEU A 121 3.42 6.22 1.78
N VAL A 122 3.63 4.93 1.50
CA VAL A 122 2.60 4.09 0.86
C VAL A 122 1.38 3.94 1.75
N LYS A 123 1.57 3.71 3.05
CA LYS A 123 0.46 3.63 4.01
C LYS A 123 -0.34 4.93 4.04
N HIS A 124 0.35 6.06 4.17
CA HIS A 124 -0.26 7.38 4.27
C HIS A 124 -1.02 7.72 2.98
N LYS A 125 -0.43 7.43 1.82
CA LYS A 125 -1.09 7.58 0.52
C LYS A 125 -2.36 6.75 0.43
N LYS A 126 -2.32 5.46 0.81
CA LYS A 126 -3.50 4.58 0.78
C LYS A 126 -4.63 5.11 1.67
N ILE A 127 -4.30 5.54 2.90
CA ILE A 127 -5.29 6.11 3.82
C ILE A 127 -5.91 7.38 3.25
N LEU A 128 -5.09 8.28 2.69
CA LEU A 128 -5.58 9.52 2.08
C LEU A 128 -6.48 9.24 0.88
N THR A 129 -6.11 8.29 0.01
CA THR A 129 -6.96 7.88 -1.13
C THR A 129 -8.32 7.40 -0.66
N LEU A 130 -8.38 6.47 0.29
CA LEU A 130 -9.63 5.93 0.81
C LEU A 130 -10.49 7.00 1.49
N TYR A 131 -9.87 7.90 2.24
CA TYR A 131 -10.58 9.03 2.86
C TYR A 131 -11.20 9.97 1.83
N TRP A 132 -10.47 10.33 0.78
CA TRP A 132 -10.98 11.23 -0.25
C TRP A 132 -12.05 10.57 -1.12
N GLU A 133 -11.91 9.28 -1.44
CA GLU A 133 -12.95 8.50 -2.11
C GLU A 133 -14.25 8.51 -1.31
N GLU A 134 -14.20 8.19 -0.01
CA GLU A 134 -15.37 8.22 0.87
C GLU A 134 -15.99 9.62 0.98
N MET A 135 -15.16 10.66 1.09
CA MET A 135 -15.65 12.06 1.14
C MET A 135 -16.35 12.49 -0.15
N VAL A 136 -15.83 12.08 -1.30
CA VAL A 136 -16.46 12.34 -2.61
C VAL A 136 -17.78 11.57 -2.72
N ASP A 137 -17.78 10.30 -2.36
CA ASP A 137 -18.98 9.46 -2.32
C ASP A 137 -20.08 10.06 -1.45
N GLN A 138 -19.74 10.53 -0.24
CA GLN A 138 -20.69 11.19 0.65
C GLN A 138 -21.21 12.53 0.08
N ALA A 139 -20.35 13.29 -0.60
CA ALA A 139 -20.73 14.55 -1.23
C ALA A 139 -21.67 14.34 -2.43
N GLU A 140 -21.48 13.27 -3.20
CA GLU A 140 -22.31 12.91 -4.35
C GLU A 140 -23.65 12.28 -3.93
N LYS A 141 -23.64 11.40 -2.92
CA LYS A 141 -24.86 10.73 -2.42
C LYS A 141 -25.78 11.66 -1.63
N ARG A 142 -25.30 12.82 -1.19
CA ARG A 142 -26.15 13.85 -0.58
C ARG A 142 -26.77 14.69 -1.69
N PRO A 143 -28.12 14.67 -1.89
CA PRO A 143 -28.75 15.70 -2.71
C PRO A 143 -28.37 17.04 -2.08
N GLN A 144 -28.02 18.04 -2.90
CA GLN A 144 -27.81 19.40 -2.45
C GLN A 144 -29.12 19.94 -1.86
N THR A 145 -29.47 19.55 -0.63
CA THR A 145 -30.58 20.12 0.11
C THR A 145 -30.13 21.50 0.57
N VAL A 146 -30.57 22.49 -0.21
CA VAL A 146 -30.93 23.85 0.20
C VAL A 146 -30.08 24.42 1.33
N GLY A 147 -29.03 25.16 0.95
CA GLY A 147 -28.26 25.98 1.89
C GLY A 147 -26.76 25.76 1.76
N ALA A 148 -26.19 26.26 0.66
CA ALA A 148 -24.76 26.26 0.40
C ALA A 148 -23.95 26.85 1.58
N SER A 149 -23.25 26.01 2.36
CA SER A 149 -22.19 26.47 3.27
C SER A 149 -20.88 25.70 3.14
N LEU A 150 -20.83 24.58 2.41
CA LEU A 150 -19.60 23.78 2.29
C LEU A 150 -18.66 24.25 1.15
N ARG A 151 -19.10 25.12 0.25
CA ARG A 151 -18.28 25.61 -0.88
C ARG A 151 -17.28 26.72 -0.50
N THR A 152 -17.48 27.43 0.61
CA THR A 152 -16.72 28.66 0.89
C THR A 152 -15.33 28.40 1.48
N ARG A 153 -15.05 27.21 2.03
CA ARG A 153 -13.75 26.95 2.69
C ARG A 153 -12.63 26.48 1.76
N SER A 154 -12.93 26.03 0.55
CA SER A 154 -11.91 25.55 -0.40
C SER A 154 -11.41 26.59 -1.40
N LEU A 155 -12.00 27.80 -1.47
CA LEU A 155 -11.65 28.78 -2.49
C LEU A 155 -10.46 29.69 -2.13
N PHE A 156 -10.04 29.75 -0.86
CA PHE A 156 -8.98 30.69 -0.44
C PHE A 156 -7.54 30.17 -0.64
N GLY A 157 -7.35 29.02 -1.30
CA GLY A 157 -6.02 28.47 -1.58
C GLY A 157 -5.41 28.90 -2.92
N GLU A 158 -6.21 29.42 -3.87
CA GLU A 158 -5.77 29.63 -5.26
C GLU A 158 -5.44 31.08 -5.62
N GLN A 159 -5.59 32.03 -4.71
CA GLN A 159 -5.49 33.46 -5.04
C GLN A 159 -4.50 34.24 -4.19
N ILE A 160 -3.29 33.69 -4.00
CA ILE A 160 -2.15 34.49 -3.51
C ILE A 160 -0.84 34.05 -4.20
N THR A 161 -0.71 34.29 -5.52
CA THR A 161 0.60 34.53 -6.16
C THR A 161 0.43 35.34 -7.45
N GLU A 162 -0.05 36.59 -7.35
CA GLU A 162 0.38 37.67 -8.25
C GLU A 162 0.40 38.97 -7.44
N GLY A 163 1.61 39.46 -7.17
CA GLY A 163 1.92 40.69 -6.46
C GLY A 163 3.40 40.99 -6.63
#